data_AF-A0A950GC60-F1
#
_entry.id   AF-A0A950GC60-F1
#
_cell.length_a   1.000
_cell.length_b   1.000
_cell.length_c   1.000
_cell.angle_alpha   90.00
_cell.angle_beta   90.00
_cell.angle_gamma   90.00
#
_symmetry.space_group_name_H-M   'P 1'
#
loop_
_entity.id
_entity.type
_entity.pdbx_description
1 polymer ?
#
loop_
_entity_poly.entity_id
_entity_poly.type
_entity_poly.pdbx_seq_one_letter_code
_entity_poly.pdbx_strand_id
1 'polypeptide(L)' 'RMIVRGLRAVSDFDYEFQMAGMNYRMEPEIETVFLMASERHQFIASRLVKEVALLGGDIGSFVPPMTHARVVARIKS' A
#
# COMPACT_ATOMS: atom_id res chain seq x y z
N ARG A 1 -16.46 10.78 10.47
CA ARG A 1 -15.86 10.40 9.14
C ARG A 1 -14.73 9.40 9.41
N MET A 2 -14.31 8.55 8.46
CA MET A 2 -13.33 7.49 8.75
C MET A 2 -12.20 7.43 7.72
N ILE A 3 -10.97 7.22 8.20
CA ILE A 3 -9.79 6.88 7.42
C ILE A 3 -9.46 5.41 7.70
N VAL A 4 -9.26 4.61 6.64
CA VAL A 4 -8.83 3.21 6.76
C VAL A 4 -7.39 3.09 6.30
N ARG A 5 -6.53 2.49 7.14
CA ARG A 5 -5.12 2.27 6.87
C ARG A 5 -4.77 0.80 7.03
N GLY A 6 -3.93 0.29 6.14
CA GLY A 6 -3.41 -1.07 6.22
C GLY A 6 -2.05 -1.09 6.91
N LEU A 7 -1.84 -2.02 7.85
CA LEU A 7 -0.54 -2.26 8.47
C LEU A 7 0.00 -3.61 8.01
N ARG A 8 1.25 -3.66 7.51
CA ARG A 8 1.88 -4.91 7.08
C ARG A 8 2.90 -5.43 8.09
N ALA A 9 3.64 -4.52 8.72
CA ALA A 9 4.65 -4.83 9.72
C ALA A 9 4.69 -3.77 10.82
N VAL A 10 5.40 -4.06 11.91
CA VAL A 10 5.61 -3.11 13.03
C VAL A 10 6.18 -1.78 12.53
N SER A 11 6.99 -1.78 11.47
CA SER A 11 7.54 -0.56 10.87
C SER A 11 6.50 0.39 10.27
N ASP A 12 5.36 -0.12 9.78
CA ASP A 12 4.28 0.74 9.28
C ASP A 12 3.56 1.42 10.46
N PHE A 13 3.55 0.79 11.65
CA PHE A 13 2.79 1.25 12.81
C PHE A 13 3.26 2.62 13.32
N ASP A 14 4.57 2.82 13.52
CA ASP A 14 5.09 4.05 14.11
C ASP A 14 4.71 5.29 13.28
N TYR A 15 4.84 5.18 11.95
CA TYR A 15 4.47 6.26 11.04
C TYR A 15 2.97 6.53 11.04
N GLU A 16 2.16 5.47 10.92
CA GLU A 16 0.71 5.58 10.86
C GLU A 16 0.10 6.06 12.19
N PHE A 17 0.67 5.68 13.31
CA PHE A 17 0.25 6.11 14.65
C PHE A 17 0.48 7.60 14.85
N GLN A 18 1.65 8.12 14.44
CA GLN A 18 1.92 9.56 14.48
C GLN A 18 0.91 10.33 13.62
N MET A 19 0.64 9.84 12.41
CA MET A 19 -0.31 10.47 11.49
C MET A 19 -1.74 10.47 12.05
N ALA A 20 -2.19 9.37 12.65
CA ALA A 20 -3.49 9.29 13.29
C ALA A 20 -3.64 10.31 14.42
N GLY A 21 -2.60 10.48 15.25
CA GLY A 21 -2.58 11.50 16.31
C GLY A 21 -2.67 12.93 15.75
N MET A 22 -1.93 13.23 14.67
CA MET A 22 -2.02 14.51 13.98
C MET A 22 -3.41 14.76 13.39
N ASN A 23 -3.99 13.76 12.71
CA ASN A 23 -5.33 13.86 12.14
C ASN A 23 -6.39 14.12 13.22
N TYR A 24 -6.34 13.39 14.33
CA TYR A 24 -7.26 13.58 15.45
C TYR A 24 -7.16 14.98 16.06
N ARG A 25 -5.94 15.54 16.14
CA ARG A 25 -5.76 16.91 16.67
C ARG A 25 -6.27 17.98 15.71
N MET A 26 -6.24 17.74 14.39
CA MET A 26 -6.77 18.66 13.39
C MET A 26 -8.28 18.57 13.25
N GLU A 27 -8.84 17.36 13.32
CA GLU A 27 -10.26 17.09 13.18
C GLU A 27 -10.67 15.87 14.04
N PRO A 28 -11.20 16.11 15.26
CA PRO A 28 -11.56 15.04 16.18
C PRO A 28 -12.69 14.12 15.70
N GLU A 29 -13.52 14.56 14.75
CA GLU A 29 -14.61 13.73 14.19
C GLU A 29 -14.11 12.71 13.15
N ILE A 30 -12.81 12.73 12.81
CA ILE A 30 -12.19 11.76 11.91
C ILE A 30 -11.53 10.65 12.73
N GLU A 31 -12.08 9.45 12.59
CA GLU A 31 -11.51 8.23 13.18
C GLU A 31 -10.55 7.56 12.19
N THR A 32 -9.42 7.06 12.68
CA THR A 32 -8.49 6.24 11.88
C THR A 32 -8.58 4.79 12.34
N VAL A 33 -8.92 3.89 11.42
CA VAL A 33 -9.03 2.44 11.66
C VAL A 33 -7.89 1.72 10.95
N PHE A 34 -7.21 0.86 11.70
CA PHE A 34 -6.11 0.04 11.20
C PHE A 34 -6.57 -1.39 10.91
N LEU A 35 -6.24 -1.89 9.72
CA LEU A 35 -6.46 -3.27 9.32
C LEU A 35 -5.12 -3.95 9.07
N MET A 36 -4.90 -5.10 9.71
CA MET A 36 -3.68 -5.88 9.49
C MET A 36 -3.76 -6.60 8.14
N ALA A 37 -2.69 -6.52 7.35
CA ALA A 37 -2.60 -7.26 6.10
C ALA A 37 -2.56 -8.78 6.38
N SER A 38 -3.25 -9.57 5.56
CA SER A 38 -3.12 -11.03 5.60
C SER A 38 -1.70 -11.46 5.24
N GLU A 39 -1.21 -12.57 5.79
CA GLU A 39 0.14 -13.12 5.52
C GLU A 39 0.47 -13.22 4.02
N ARG A 40 -0.51 -13.59 3.19
CA ARG A 40 -0.35 -13.71 1.73
C ARG A 40 -0.11 -12.40 0.98
N HIS A 41 -0.38 -11.25 1.61
CA HIS A 41 -0.26 -9.93 0.98
C HIS A 41 0.73 -9.01 1.71
N GLN A 42 1.29 -9.43 2.84
CA GLN A 42 2.17 -8.59 3.66
C GLN A 42 3.44 -8.15 2.90
N PHE A 43 3.94 -8.98 1.98
CA PHE A 43 5.17 -8.77 1.22
C PHE A 43 4.96 -7.97 -0.08
N ILE A 44 3.70 -7.70 -0.46
CA ILE A 44 3.42 -6.98 -1.69
C ILE A 44 3.55 -5.47 -1.41
N ALA A 45 4.54 -4.84 -2.04
CA ALA A 45 4.71 -3.40 -2.03
C ALA A 45 4.75 -2.89 -3.47
N SER A 46 4.00 -1.82 -3.77
CA SER A 46 3.99 -1.21 -5.12
C SER A 46 5.38 -0.82 -5.61
N ARG A 47 6.30 -0.47 -4.71
CA ARG A 47 7.71 -0.22 -5.04
C ARG A 47 8.37 -1.47 -5.61
N LEU A 48 8.29 -2.60 -4.90
CA LEU A 48 8.87 -3.87 -5.31
C LEU A 48 8.25 -4.39 -6.61
N VAL A 49 6.92 -4.31 -6.74
CA VAL A 49 6.22 -4.71 -7.97
C VAL A 49 6.71 -3.89 -9.18
N LYS A 50 6.86 -2.57 -9.02
CA LYS A 50 7.38 -1.72 -10.10
C LYS A 50 8.84 -2.05 -10.43
N GLU A 51 9.65 -2.35 -9.42
CA GLU A 51 11.06 -2.72 -9.60
C GLU A 51 11.22 -4.04 -10.35
N VAL A 52 10.44 -5.08 -9.99
CA VAL A 52 10.38 -6.35 -10.74
C VAL A 52 10.00 -6.11 -12.20
N ALA A 53 8.97 -5.30 -12.44
CA ALA A 53 8.52 -5.00 -13.80
C ALA A 53 9.58 -4.23 -14.61
N LEU A 54 10.30 -3.29 -13.98
CA LEU A 54 11.39 -2.53 -14.61
C LEU A 54 12.57 -3.43 -15.00
N LEU A 55 12.83 -4.48 -14.21
CA LEU A 55 13.87 -5.48 -14.47
C LEU A 55 13.41 -6.58 -15.46
N GLY A 56 12.20 -6.45 -16.03
CA GLY A 56 11.65 -7.41 -17.00
C GLY A 56 11.03 -8.67 -16.39
N GLY A 57 10.81 -8.69 -15.08
CA GLY A 57 10.10 -9.79 -14.40
C GLY A 57 8.57 -9.73 -14.59
N ASP A 58 7.92 -10.89 -14.52
CA ASP A 58 6.46 -11.00 -14.54
C ASP A 58 5.85 -10.57 -13.19
N ILE A 59 4.82 -9.73 -13.24
CA ILE A 59 4.10 -9.24 -12.06
C ILE A 59 2.65 -9.72 -11.99
N GLY A 60 2.21 -10.61 -12.88
CA GLY A 60 0.82 -11.04 -13.00
C GLY A 60 0.23 -11.67 -11.74
N SER A 61 1.05 -12.28 -10.89
CA SER A 61 0.64 -12.84 -9.59
C SER A 61 0.51 -11.81 -8.46
N PHE A 62 1.06 -10.61 -8.63
CA PHE A 62 1.07 -9.57 -7.59
C PHE A 62 0.01 -8.49 -7.79
N VAL A 63 -0.55 -8.38 -9.00
CA VAL A 63 -1.51 -7.31 -9.35
C VAL A 63 -2.65 -7.82 -10.23
N PRO A 64 -3.84 -7.18 -10.16
CA PRO A 64 -4.94 -7.49 -11.08
C PRO A 64 -4.56 -7.25 -12.55
N PRO A 65 -5.22 -7.93 -13.52
CA PRO A 65 -4.91 -7.82 -14.95
C PRO A 65 -4.91 -6.39 -15.50
N MET A 66 -5.85 -5.56 -15.04
CA MET A 66 -5.91 -4.15 -15.43
C MET A 66 -4.68 -3.36 -14.97
N THR A 67 -4.18 -3.63 -13.77
CA THR A 67 -2.97 -2.98 -13.24
C THR A 67 -1.73 -3.47 -13.96
N HIS A 68 -1.62 -4.79 -14.22
CA HIS A 68 -0.53 -5.37 -15.01
C HIS A 68 -0.39 -4.67 -16.37
N ALA A 69 -1.49 -4.58 -17.14
CA ALA A 69 -1.48 -3.95 -18.45
C ALA A 69 -1.02 -2.48 -18.40
N ARG A 70 -1.48 -1.73 -17.39
CA ARG A 70 -1.10 -0.31 -17.21
C ARG A 70 0.38 -0.15 -16.82
N VAL A 71 0.92 -1.02 -15.97
CA VAL A 71 2.33 -0.97 -15.57
C VAL A 71 3.23 -1.29 -16.76
N VAL A 72 2.92 -2.35 -17.53
CA VAL A 72 3.70 -2.72 -18.72
C VAL A 72 3.67 -1.62 -19.78
N ALA A 73 2.50 -1.00 -20.02
CA ALA A 73 2.40 0.12 -20.97
C ALA A 73 3.25 1.33 -20.53
N ARG A 74 3.31 1.62 -19.22
CA ARG A 74 4.09 2.72 -18.67
C ARG A 74 5.59 2.52 -18.79
N ILE A 75 6.09 1.29 -18.63
CA ILE A 75 7.53 0.98 -18.65
C ILE A 75 8.11 1.01 -20.07
N LYS A 76 7.29 0.78 -21.10
CA LYS A 76 7.69 0.81 -22.51
C LYS A 76 7.72 2.22 -23.11
N SER A 77 7.22 3.23 -22.40
CA SER A 77 7.22 4.64 -22.79
C SER A 77 8.44 5.35 -22.23
#